data_AF-A0A2E6ZEI7-F1
#
_entry.id   AF-A0A2E6ZEI7-F1
#
_cell.length_a   1.000
_cell.length_b   1.000
_cell.length_c   1.000
_cell.angle_alpha   90.00
_cell.angle_beta   90.00
_cell.angle_gamma   90.00
#
_symmetry.space_group_name_H-M   'P 1'
#
loop_
_entity.id
_entity.type
_entity.pdbx_description
1 polymer ?
#
loop_
_entity_poly.entity_id
_entity_poly.type
_entity_poly.pdbx_seq_one_letter_code
_entity_poly.pdbx_strand_id
1 'polypeptide(L)' 'MVSHAELSSLETAIRELSERITIAADELVGTKEEDVAIDLYEVERSLRTAQRRIARAAGGLAITKGHDV' A
#
# COMPACT_ATOMS: atom_id res chain seq x y z
N MET A 1 9.03 6.07 18.22
CA MET A 1 7.56 6.27 18.35
C MET A 1 7.03 6.45 16.94
N VAL A 2 5.95 5.77 16.57
CA VAL A 2 5.35 5.94 15.23
C VAL A 2 4.60 7.27 15.18
N SER A 3 4.94 8.11 14.20
CA SER A 3 4.34 9.42 13.95
C SER A 3 3.38 9.40 12.75
N HIS A 4 2.49 10.39 12.67
CA HIS A 4 1.63 10.58 11.50
C HIS A 4 2.46 10.74 10.20
N ALA A 5 3.59 11.45 10.27
CA ALA A 5 4.48 11.64 9.13
C ALA A 5 5.11 10.32 8.65
N GLU A 6 5.55 9.43 9.56
CA GLU A 6 6.05 8.10 9.19
C GLU A 6 4.96 7.25 8.53
N LEU A 7 3.72 7.28 9.04
CA LEU A 7 2.64 6.52 8.41
C LEU A 7 2.27 7.07 7.02
N SER A 8 2.28 8.39 6.83
CA SER A 8 2.07 9.02 5.51
C SER A 8 3.20 8.68 4.52
N SER A 9 4.45 8.59 5.00
CA SER A 9 5.57 8.10 4.20
C SER A 9 5.39 6.63 3.78
N LEU A 10 4.93 5.77 4.70
CA LEU A 10 4.62 4.37 4.37
C LEU A 10 3.48 4.23 3.36
N GLU A 11 2.44 5.06 3.44
CA GLU A 11 1.36 5.09 2.43
C GLU A 11 1.88 5.43 1.03
N THR A 12 2.81 6.37 0.96
CA THR A 12 3.46 6.76 -0.30
C THR A 12 4.30 5.62 -0.85
N ALA A 13 5.14 5.00 -0.01
CA ALA A 13 5.96 3.87 -0.41
C ALA A 13 5.12 2.67 -0.89
N ILE A 14 4.01 2.37 -0.22
CA ILE A 14 3.09 1.30 -0.65
C ILE A 14 2.45 1.63 -1.99
N ARG A 15 2.04 2.89 -2.22
CA ARG A 15 1.46 3.31 -3.50
C ARG A 15 2.45 3.10 -4.65
N GLU A 16 3.68 3.57 -4.49
CA GLU A 16 4.74 3.41 -5.50
C GLU A 16 5.08 1.93 -5.74
N LEU A 17 5.10 1.11 -4.68
CA LEU A 17 5.32 -0.32 -4.81
C LEU A 17 4.16 -1.02 -5.53
N SER A 18 2.91 -0.68 -5.22
CA SER A 18 1.73 -1.19 -5.91
C SER A 18 1.77 -0.87 -7.41
N GLU A 19 2.09 0.37 -7.77
CA GLU A 19 2.22 0.78 -9.19
C GLU A 19 3.28 -0.05 -9.92
N ARG A 20 4.45 -0.27 -9.30
CA ARG A 20 5.52 -1.09 -9.88
C ARG A 20 5.14 -2.57 -10.04
N ILE A 21 4.38 -3.11 -9.08
CA ILE A 21 3.90 -4.49 -9.12
C ILE A 21 2.85 -4.66 -10.22
N THR A 22 1.94 -3.69 -10.39
CA THR A 22 0.96 -3.71 -11.49
C THR A 22 1.66 -3.71 -12.83
N ILE A 23 2.65 -2.83 -13.04
CA ILE A 23 3.40 -2.80 -14.31
C ILE A 23 4.09 -4.14 -14.58
N ALA A 24 4.74 -4.73 -13.56
CA ALA A 24 5.38 -6.04 -13.72
C ALA A 24 4.37 -7.16 -14.00
N ALA A 25 3.17 -7.11 -13.42
CA ALA A 25 2.12 -8.08 -13.70
C ALA A 25 1.61 -7.92 -15.15
N ASP A 26 1.36 -6.68 -15.58
CA ASP A 26 0.87 -6.37 -16.93
C ASP A 26 1.83 -6.85 -18.03
N GLU A 27 3.15 -6.82 -17.77
CA GLU A 27 4.19 -7.36 -18.68
C GLU A 27 4.14 -8.89 -18.85
N LEU A 28 3.56 -9.61 -17.88
CA LEU A 28 3.48 -11.08 -17.84
C LEU A 28 2.13 -11.62 -18.30
N VAL A 29 1.12 -10.76 -18.46
CA VAL A 29 -0.21 -11.17 -18.94
C VAL A 29 -0.12 -11.67 -20.39
N GLY A 30 -0.65 -12.87 -20.63
CA GLY A 30 -0.63 -13.51 -21.95
C GLY A 30 0.73 -14.10 -22.36
N THR A 31 1.73 -14.09 -21.47
CA THR A 31 2.97 -14.84 -21.65
C THR A 31 2.84 -16.25 -21.06
N LYS A 32 3.92 -17.04 -21.10
CA LYS A 32 3.96 -18.36 -20.45
C LYS A 32 4.07 -18.27 -18.91
N GLU A 33 4.25 -17.06 -18.38
CA GLU A 33 4.39 -16.73 -16.96
C GLU A 33 3.13 -16.03 -16.40
N GLU A 34 1.97 -16.25 -17.02
CA GLU A 34 0.70 -15.65 -16.59
C GLU A 34 0.31 -16.04 -15.15
N ASP A 35 0.76 -17.20 -14.66
CA ASP A 35 0.64 -17.60 -13.26
C ASP A 35 1.36 -16.62 -12.30
N VAL A 36 2.55 -16.16 -12.68
CA VAL A 36 3.29 -15.12 -11.93
C VAL A 36 2.55 -13.78 -11.98
N ALA A 37 1.91 -13.44 -13.11
CA ALA A 37 1.09 -12.23 -13.21
C ALA A 37 -0.07 -12.25 -12.20
N ILE A 38 -0.76 -13.40 -12.08
CA ILE A 38 -1.85 -13.61 -11.12
C ILE A 38 -1.35 -13.40 -9.68
N ASP A 39 -0.22 -14.01 -9.32
CA ASP A 39 0.38 -13.85 -7.99
C ASP A 39 0.74 -12.38 -7.70
N LEU A 40 1.30 -11.65 -8.68
CA LEU A 40 1.61 -10.23 -8.54
C LEU A 40 0.36 -9.37 -8.33
N TYR A 41 -0.75 -9.66 -9.02
CA TYR A 41 -2.02 -8.96 -8.76
C TYR A 41 -2.56 -9.24 -7.36
N GLU A 42 -2.40 -10.45 -6.82
CA GLU A 42 -2.80 -10.76 -5.44
C GLU A 42 -1.92 -10.02 -4.40
N VAL A 43 -0.62 -9.85 -4.68
CA VAL A 43 0.26 -9.00 -3.87
C VAL A 43 -0.21 -7.54 -3.93
N GLU A 44 -0.51 -7.00 -5.10
CA GLU A 44 -1.03 -5.64 -5.26
C GLU A 44 -2.30 -5.41 -4.43
N ARG A 45 -3.22 -6.38 -4.48
CA ARG A 45 -4.49 -6.34 -3.74
C ARG A 45 -4.28 -6.37 -2.23
N SER A 46 -3.29 -7.14 -1.78
CA SER A 46 -2.86 -7.20 -0.38
C SER A 46 -2.26 -5.86 0.06
N LEU A 47 -1.44 -5.23 -0.78
CA LEU A 47 -0.85 -3.92 -0.52
C LEU A 47 -1.91 -2.81 -0.45
N ARG A 48 -2.91 -2.80 -1.34
CA ARG A 48 -4.05 -1.87 -1.22
C ARG A 48 -4.80 -2.02 0.10
N THR A 49 -4.94 -3.26 0.57
CA THR A 49 -5.57 -3.53 1.87
C THR A 49 -4.71 -3.03 3.03
N ALA A 50 -3.39 -3.21 2.95
CA ALA A 50 -2.45 -2.65 3.91
C ALA A 50 -2.50 -1.11 3.93
N GLN A 51 -2.49 -0.46 2.76
CA GLN A 51 -2.60 1.01 2.63
C GLN A 51 -3.85 1.55 3.32
N ARG A 52 -5.02 0.94 3.10
CA ARG A 52 -6.27 1.33 3.78
C ARG A 52 -6.23 1.15 5.30
N ARG A 53 -5.46 0.19 5.81
CA ARG A 53 -5.28 0.00 7.26
C ARG A 53 -4.34 1.05 7.84
N ILE A 54 -3.27 1.41 7.13
CA ILE A 54 -2.34 2.46 7.53
C ILE A 54 -3.02 3.83 7.54
N ALA A 55 -3.80 4.16 6.50
CA ALA A 55 -4.57 5.41 6.45
C ALA A 55 -5.51 5.58 7.64
N ARG A 56 -6.17 4.51 8.06
CA ARG A 56 -7.01 4.53 9.27
C ARG A 56 -6.18 4.74 10.54
N ALA A 57 -5.02 4.10 10.65
CA ALA A 57 -4.12 4.29 11.78
C ALA A 57 -3.54 5.72 11.83
N ALA A 58 -3.16 6.29 10.69
CA ALA A 58 -2.67 7.65 10.55
C ALA A 58 -3.73 8.70 10.93
N GLY A 59 -4.99 8.47 10.53
CA GLY A 59 -6.13 9.28 10.94
C GLY A 59 -6.38 9.19 12.46
N GLY A 60 -6.27 7.99 13.04
CA GLY A 60 -6.40 7.79 14.49
C GLY A 60 -5.35 8.58 15.29
N LEU A 61 -4.09 8.57 14.83
CA LEU A 61 -3.01 9.33 15.47
C LEU A 61 -3.22 10.86 15.39
N ALA A 62 -3.83 11.35 14.31
CA ALA A 62 -4.14 12.78 14.16
C ALA A 62 -5.23 13.23 15.15
N ILE A 63 -6.24 12.39 15.40
CA ILE A 63 -7.32 12.68 16.36
C ILE A 63 -6.79 12.73 17.80
N THR A 64 -5.89 11.82 18.19
CA THR A 64 -5.33 11.79 19.55
C THR A 64 -4.45 13.00 19.89
N LYS A 65 -3.86 13.69 18.90
CA LYS A 65 -3.03 14.89 19.14
C LYS A 65 -3.82 16.20 19.18
N GLY A 66 -5.12 16.18 18.86
CA GLY A 66 -5.99 17.36 18.83
C GLY A 66 -6.73 17.66 20.14
N HIS A 67 -6.55 16.87 21.20
CA HIS A 67 -7.30 17.02 22.46
C HIS A 67 -6.50 17.65 23.61
N ASP A 68 -5.24 18.04 23.40
CA ASP A 68 -4.47 18.82 24.38
C ASP A 68 -4.65 20.33 24.07
N VAL A 69 -5.78 20.91 24.50
CA VAL A 69 -5.99 22.37 24.62
C VAL A 69 -6.18 22.72 26.09
#